data_AF-A0A525J7I5-F1
#
_entry.id   AF-A0A525J7I5-F1
#
_cell.length_a   1.000
_cell.length_b   1.000
_cell.length_c   1.000
_cell.angle_alpha   90.00
_cell.angle_beta   90.00
_cell.angle_gamma   90.00
#
_symmetry.space_group_name_H-M   'P 1'
#
loop_
_entity.id
_entity.type
_entity.pdbx_description
1 polymer ?
#
loop_
_entity_poly.entity_id
_entity_poly.type
_entity_poly.pdbx_seq_one_letter_code
_entity_poly.pdbx_strand_id
1 'polypeptide(L)'
;MGIFDSLENSPAFKGALGQIESAVLPVVLSEVLGNGSQGGLSAIVAKLQQAGLGDQVKSWIGNGQNLPITAEQLQQVLGSDTVRQLAAKYNIPVDQITQILAQQLPKAVDHASPDGKLPHTA
;
A
#
# COMPACT_ATOMS: atom_id res chain seq x y z
N MET A 1 -33.68 -13.01 9.58
CA MET A 1 -32.75 -13.23 10.71
C MET A 1 -32.30 -14.66 10.61
N GLY A 2 -31.08 -14.82 10.08
CA GLY A 2 -30.66 -16.04 9.42
C GLY A 2 -30.05 -17.05 10.38
N ILE A 3 -30.28 -18.31 10.06
CA ILE A 3 -29.61 -19.55 10.45
C ILE A 3 -28.07 -19.50 10.70
N PHE A 4 -27.40 -18.38 10.41
CA PHE A 4 -25.97 -18.18 10.68
C PHE A 4 -25.65 -18.11 12.18
N ASP A 5 -26.53 -17.53 13.00
CA ASP A 5 -26.33 -17.40 14.45
C ASP A 5 -26.39 -18.77 15.17
N SER A 6 -27.17 -19.71 14.63
CA SER A 6 -27.30 -21.06 15.20
C SER A 6 -26.15 -22.01 14.84
N LEU A 7 -25.23 -21.61 13.95
CA LEU A 7 -24.02 -22.37 13.64
C LEU A 7 -22.82 -21.89 14.46
N GLU A 8 -22.73 -20.58 14.72
CA GLU A 8 -21.68 -19.99 15.57
C GLU A 8 -21.73 -20.48 17.02
N ASN A 9 -22.92 -20.80 17.52
CA ASN A 9 -23.12 -21.26 18.90
C ASN A 9 -23.09 -22.80 19.06
N SER A 10 -22.53 -23.52 18.09
CA SER A 10 -22.40 -24.98 18.16
C SER A 10 -21.06 -25.36 18.80
N PRO A 11 -21.03 -26.17 19.88
CA PRO A 11 -19.81 -26.52 20.60
C PRO A 11 -18.80 -27.31 19.74
N ALA A 12 -19.28 -28.04 18.74
CA ALA A 12 -18.44 -28.71 17.75
C ALA A 12 -17.71 -27.72 16.82
N PHE A 13 -18.37 -26.62 16.44
CA PHE A 13 -17.79 -25.55 15.64
C PHE A 13 -16.75 -24.75 16.44
N LYS A 14 -17.06 -24.43 17.71
CA LYS A 14 -16.12 -23.75 18.63
C LYS A 14 -14.83 -24.55 18.88
N GLY A 15 -14.91 -25.88 18.97
CA GLY A 15 -13.74 -26.76 19.09
C GLY A 15 -12.90 -26.83 17.82
N ALA A 16 -13.51 -26.68 16.64
CA ALA A 16 -12.79 -26.55 15.39
C ALA A 16 -12.11 -25.17 15.27
N LEU A 17 -12.79 -24.08 15.65
CA LEU A 17 -12.24 -22.73 15.66
C LEU A 17 -11.02 -22.58 16.58
N GLY A 18 -11.02 -23.19 17.77
CA GLY A 18 -9.86 -23.13 18.69
C GLY A 18 -8.61 -23.84 18.15
N GLN A 19 -8.76 -24.85 17.28
CA GLN A 19 -7.64 -25.48 16.59
C GLN A 19 -7.17 -24.68 15.37
N ILE A 20 -8.08 -23.95 14.72
CA ILE A 20 -7.77 -23.06 13.61
C ILE A 20 -7.04 -21.80 14.11
N GLU A 21 -7.43 -21.23 15.27
CA GLU A 21 -6.71 -20.09 15.88
C GLU A 21 -5.23 -20.39 16.14
N SER A 22 -4.91 -21.58 16.64
CA SER A 22 -3.53 -21.96 17.01
C SER A 22 -2.58 -22.11 15.81
N ALA A 23 -3.11 -22.46 14.63
CA ALA A 23 -2.32 -22.67 13.41
C ALA A 23 -2.40 -21.47 12.43
N VAL A 24 -3.47 -20.68 12.49
CA VAL A 24 -3.71 -19.56 11.58
C VAL A 24 -3.18 -18.24 12.15
N LEU A 25 -3.06 -18.10 13.48
CA LEU A 25 -2.43 -16.92 14.08
C LEU A 25 -0.99 -16.66 13.57
N PRO A 26 -0.06 -17.62 13.50
CA PRO A 26 1.27 -17.36 12.97
C PRO A 26 1.25 -17.06 11.46
N VAL A 27 0.35 -17.65 10.67
CA VAL A 27 0.22 -17.37 9.22
C VAL A 27 -0.35 -15.97 8.98
N VAL A 28 -1.41 -15.58 9.70
CA VAL A 28 -2.00 -14.23 9.63
C VAL A 28 -1.05 -13.19 10.21
N LEU A 29 -0.28 -13.51 11.26
CA LEU A 29 0.81 -12.65 11.71
C LEU A 29 1.91 -12.53 10.65
N SER A 30 2.26 -13.61 9.96
CA SER A 30 3.24 -13.57 8.86
C SER A 30 2.72 -12.77 7.64
N GLU A 31 1.42 -12.80 7.36
CA GLU A 31 0.81 -12.01 6.28
C GLU A 31 0.66 -10.53 6.67
N VAL A 32 0.20 -10.25 7.89
CA VAL A 32 -0.01 -8.87 8.37
C VAL A 32 1.30 -8.17 8.71
N LEU A 33 2.26 -8.88 9.29
CA LEU A 33 3.56 -8.36 9.74
C LEU A 33 4.65 -8.58 8.69
N GLY A 34 4.51 -9.58 7.81
CA GLY A 34 5.53 -9.96 6.84
C GLY A 34 5.20 -9.68 5.37
N ASN A 35 3.99 -9.23 4.98
CA ASN A 35 3.73 -8.95 3.56
C ASN A 35 2.59 -7.97 3.20
N GLY A 36 1.88 -7.34 4.15
CA GLY A 36 0.63 -6.64 3.81
C GLY A 36 0.68 -5.12 3.68
N SER A 37 1.50 -4.41 4.49
CA SER A 37 1.23 -2.98 4.73
C SER A 37 2.45 -2.05 4.71
N GLN A 38 3.66 -2.60 4.57
CA GLN A 38 4.92 -1.83 4.51
C GLN A 38 5.33 -1.46 3.08
N GLY A 39 4.59 -1.95 2.08
CA GLY A 39 4.92 -1.83 0.66
C GLY A 39 4.26 -0.65 -0.07
N GLY A 40 3.53 0.26 0.59
CA GLY A 40 2.78 1.29 -0.13
C GLY A 40 3.68 2.22 -0.95
N LEU A 41 4.54 2.99 -0.28
CA LEU A 41 5.48 3.91 -0.93
C LEU A 41 6.56 3.18 -1.72
N SER A 42 7.11 2.10 -1.18
CA SER A 42 8.14 1.28 -1.84
C SER A 42 7.63 0.55 -3.08
N ALA A 43 6.40 0.03 -3.10
CA ALA A 43 5.80 -0.53 -4.31
C ALA A 43 5.42 0.55 -5.33
N ILE A 44 4.97 1.73 -4.87
CA ILE A 44 4.73 2.86 -5.78
C ILE A 44 6.07 3.26 -6.43
N VAL A 45 7.13 3.43 -5.65
CA VAL A 45 8.50 3.71 -6.14
C VAL A 45 8.97 2.64 -7.12
N ALA A 46 8.80 1.36 -6.80
CA ALA A 46 9.15 0.26 -7.69
C ALA A 46 8.36 0.33 -9.01
N LYS A 47 7.05 0.62 -8.96
CA LYS A 47 6.24 0.82 -10.18
C LYS A 47 6.74 2.00 -11.00
N LEU A 48 7.05 3.15 -10.39
CA LEU A 48 7.59 4.32 -11.10
C LEU A 48 8.93 4.00 -11.77
N GLN A 49 9.81 3.26 -11.08
CA GLN A 49 11.05 2.77 -11.68
C GLN A 49 10.79 1.85 -12.88
N GLN A 50 9.84 0.91 -12.76
CA GLN A 50 9.47 0.00 -13.85
C GLN A 50 8.83 0.72 -15.05
N ALA A 51 8.13 1.83 -14.81
CA ALA A 51 7.53 2.65 -15.86
C ALA A 51 8.51 3.62 -16.54
N GLY A 52 9.80 3.61 -16.17
CA GLY A 52 10.81 4.51 -16.72
C GLY A 52 10.91 5.87 -16.04
N LEU A 53 10.15 6.11 -14.96
CA LEU A 53 10.23 7.31 -14.12
C LEU A 53 11.23 7.14 -12.96
N GLY A 54 12.18 6.22 -13.10
CA GLY A 54 13.16 5.90 -12.07
C GLY A 54 14.07 7.09 -11.72
N ASP A 55 14.39 7.94 -12.69
CA ASP A 55 15.20 9.15 -12.46
C ASP A 55 14.48 10.20 -11.63
N GLN A 56 13.15 10.38 -11.81
CA GLN A 56 12.31 11.19 -10.93
C GLN A 56 12.34 10.66 -9.50
N VAL A 57 12.12 9.36 -9.35
CA VAL A 57 12.13 8.74 -8.03
C VAL A 57 13.49 8.83 -7.35
N LYS A 58 14.59 8.62 -8.09
CA LYS A 58 15.95 8.79 -7.57
C LYS A 58 16.23 10.23 -7.16
N SER A 59 15.67 11.20 -7.88
CA SER A 59 15.76 12.61 -7.54
C SER A 59 15.06 12.91 -6.20
N TRP A 60 13.97 12.21 -5.88
CA TRP A 60 13.28 12.34 -4.60
C TRP A 60 13.95 11.57 -3.47
N ILE A 61 14.54 10.41 -3.76
CA ILE A 61 15.24 9.61 -2.74
C ILE A 61 16.58 10.25 -2.40
N GLY A 62 17.27 10.87 -3.36
CA GLY A 62 18.55 11.54 -3.14
C GLY A 62 18.41 12.99 -2.67
N ASN A 63 19.53 13.66 -2.43
CA ASN A 63 19.60 15.09 -2.08
C ASN A 63 19.41 16.04 -3.29
N GLY A 64 18.74 15.59 -4.35
CA GLY A 64 18.58 16.32 -5.60
C GLY A 64 17.41 17.30 -5.59
N GLN A 65 17.23 18.06 -6.67
CA GLN A 65 15.98 18.80 -6.88
C GLN A 65 14.85 17.80 -7.12
N ASN A 66 13.79 17.84 -6.31
CA ASN A 66 12.61 17.01 -6.50
C ASN A 66 11.98 17.25 -7.88
N LEU A 67 12.11 16.29 -8.79
CA LEU A 67 11.58 16.41 -10.14
C LEU A 67 10.03 16.37 -10.09
N PRO A 68 9.33 17.29 -10.78
CA PRO A 68 7.87 17.29 -10.79
C PRO A 68 7.34 16.07 -11.54
N ILE A 69 6.25 15.48 -11.05
CA ILE A 69 5.52 14.40 -11.73
C ILE A 69 4.08 14.85 -11.98
N THR A 70 3.50 14.40 -13.09
CA THR A 70 2.10 14.71 -13.43
C THR A 70 1.16 13.62 -12.93
N ALA A 71 -0.10 13.99 -12.68
CA ALA A 71 -1.15 13.03 -12.32
C ALA A 71 -1.34 11.95 -13.40
N GLU A 72 -1.19 12.31 -14.68
CA GLU A 72 -1.27 11.38 -15.81
C GLU A 72 -0.13 10.35 -15.76
N GLN A 73 1.11 10.79 -15.53
CA GLN A 73 2.26 9.88 -15.38
C GLN A 73 2.01 8.91 -14.21
N LEU A 74 1.59 9.42 -13.05
CA LEU A 74 1.24 8.58 -11.89
C LEU A 74 0.12 7.59 -12.22
N GLN A 75 -0.94 8.00 -12.91
CA GLN A 75 -2.02 7.12 -13.28
C GLN A 75 -1.58 6.03 -14.26
N GLN A 76 -0.72 6.37 -15.23
CA GLN A 76 -0.14 5.41 -16.17
C GLN A 76 0.75 4.38 -15.46
N VAL A 77 1.51 4.81 -14.47
CA VAL A 77 2.42 3.96 -13.71
C VAL A 77 1.68 3.07 -12.70
N LEU A 78 0.86 3.66 -11.84
CA LEU A 78 0.17 2.92 -10.79
C LEU A 78 -0.92 2.03 -11.38
N GLY A 79 -1.47 2.43 -12.52
CA GLY A 79 -2.63 1.82 -13.15
C GLY A 79 -3.93 2.30 -12.52
N SER A 80 -4.97 2.37 -13.34
CA SER A 80 -6.31 2.83 -12.93
C SER A 80 -6.86 2.04 -11.74
N ASP A 81 -6.55 0.75 -11.60
CA ASP A 81 -7.01 -0.08 -10.49
C ASP A 81 -6.41 0.33 -9.14
N THR A 82 -5.10 0.56 -9.07
CA THR A 82 -4.44 1.00 -7.82
C THR A 82 -4.95 2.39 -7.43
N VAL A 83 -5.06 3.30 -8.40
CA VAL A 83 -5.60 4.64 -8.12
C VAL A 83 -7.06 4.56 -7.66
N ARG A 84 -7.89 3.71 -8.27
CA ARG A 84 -9.29 3.51 -7.86
C ARG A 84 -9.40 2.92 -6.46
N GLN A 85 -8.51 2.01 -6.06
CA GLN A 85 -8.48 1.48 -4.70
C GLN A 85 -8.12 2.56 -3.68
N LEU A 86 -7.12 3.41 -3.98
CA LEU A 86 -6.81 4.57 -3.13
C LEU A 86 -8.00 5.54 -3.08
N ALA A 87 -8.56 5.92 -4.23
CA ALA A 87 -9.73 6.79 -4.33
C ALA A 87 -10.89 6.28 -3.47
N ALA A 88 -11.21 4.98 -3.56
CA ALA A 88 -12.25 4.35 -2.76
C ALA A 88 -11.92 4.37 -1.26
N LYS A 89 -10.66 4.11 -0.89
CA LYS A 89 -10.20 4.09 0.51
C LYS A 89 -10.29 5.46 1.18
N TYR A 90 -9.99 6.53 0.44
CA TYR A 90 -10.03 7.89 0.96
C TYR A 90 -11.37 8.60 0.70
N ASN A 91 -12.30 7.97 -0.03
CA ASN A 91 -13.57 8.54 -0.46
C ASN A 91 -13.43 9.82 -1.30
N ILE A 92 -12.39 9.88 -2.15
CA ILE A 92 -12.05 11.01 -3.02
C ILE A 92 -12.04 10.53 -4.48
N PRO A 93 -12.48 11.34 -5.47
CA PRO A 93 -12.40 10.95 -6.88
C PRO A 93 -10.96 10.68 -7.34
N VAL A 94 -10.84 9.73 -8.28
CA VAL A 94 -9.58 9.24 -8.89
C VAL A 94 -8.69 10.38 -9.38
N ASP A 95 -9.27 11.37 -10.05
CA ASP A 95 -8.56 12.51 -10.62
C ASP A 95 -7.97 13.44 -9.53
N GLN A 96 -8.73 13.66 -8.46
CA GLN A 96 -8.25 14.46 -7.32
C GLN A 96 -7.15 13.73 -6.55
N ILE A 97 -7.29 12.42 -6.33
CA ILE A 97 -6.25 11.68 -5.60
C ILE A 97 -4.96 11.56 -6.41
N THR A 98 -5.00 11.44 -7.74
CA THR A 98 -3.79 11.47 -8.57
C THR A 98 -3.13 12.83 -8.59
N GLN A 99 -3.89 13.92 -8.62
CA GLN A 99 -3.38 15.29 -8.47
C GLN A 99 -2.69 15.48 -7.11
N ILE A 100 -3.33 15.05 -6.02
CA ILE A 100 -2.77 15.14 -4.67
C ILE A 100 -1.50 14.29 -4.56
N LEU A 101 -1.51 13.06 -5.07
CA LEU A 101 -0.33 12.19 -5.11
C LEU A 101 0.79 12.84 -5.93
N ALA A 102 0.49 13.43 -7.09
CA ALA A 102 1.51 14.09 -7.92
C ALA A 102 2.26 15.21 -7.18
N GLN A 103 1.55 15.96 -6.32
CA GLN A 103 2.15 17.07 -5.57
C GLN A 103 2.80 16.63 -4.25
N GLN A 104 2.25 15.61 -3.59
CA GLN A 104 2.67 15.19 -2.25
C GLN A 104 3.66 14.03 -2.27
N LEU A 105 3.61 13.15 -3.27
CA LEU A 105 4.46 11.97 -3.35
C LEU A 105 5.95 12.30 -3.45
N PRO A 106 6.42 13.30 -4.25
CA PRO A 106 7.82 13.70 -4.26
C PRO A 106 8.30 14.13 -2.86
N LYS A 107 7.50 14.94 -2.16
CA LYS A 107 7.80 15.44 -0.81
C LYS A 107 7.76 14.33 0.24
N ALA A 108 6.84 13.39 0.11
CA ALA A 108 6.72 12.26 1.02
C ALA A 108 7.89 11.29 0.86
N VAL A 109 8.34 11.04 -0.38
CA VAL A 109 9.52 10.21 -0.66
C VAL A 109 10.80 10.89 -0.16
N ASP A 110 10.96 12.19 -0.41
CA ASP A 110 12.06 13.02 0.08
C ASP A 110 12.15 13.00 1.61
N HIS A 111 11.05 13.30 2.31
CA HIS A 111 11.00 13.27 3.77
C HIS A 111 11.20 11.86 4.35
N ALA A 112 10.79 10.80 3.62
CA ALA A 112 11.01 9.43 4.02
C ALA A 112 12.40 8.90 3.66
N SER A 113 13.20 9.63 2.86
CA SER A 113 14.54 9.21 2.42
C SER A 113 15.68 10.05 3.03
N PRO A 114 15.72 10.29 4.36
CA PRO A 114 16.72 11.18 4.97
C PRO A 114 18.17 10.71 4.77
N ASP A 115 18.39 9.42 4.49
CA ASP A 115 19.72 8.81 4.27
C ASP A 115 19.97 8.42 2.80
N GLY A 116 19.16 8.92 1.85
CA GLY A 116 19.24 8.44 0.47
C GLY A 116 18.64 7.04 0.27
N LYS A 117 17.89 6.56 1.26
CA LYS A 117 17.22 5.26 1.29
C LYS A 117 15.84 5.42 1.87
N LEU A 118 14.83 4.88 1.17
CA LEU A 118 13.51 4.68 1.76
C LEU A 118 13.65 3.85 3.04
N PRO A 119 12.87 4.13 4.09
CA PRO A 119 13.00 3.43 5.35
C PRO A 119 12.51 2.00 5.13
N HIS A 120 13.47 1.08 4.98
CA HIS A 120 13.23 -0.35 5.15
C HIS A 120 13.26 -0.57 6.67
N THR A 121 12.16 -0.24 7.36
CA THR A 121 12.04 -0.67 8.75
C THR A 121 11.94 -2.20 8.70
N ALA A 122 12.99 -2.83 9.21
CA ALA A 122 13.25 -4.27 9.19
C ALA A 122 12.07 -5.14 9.64
#